data_AF-A0A8T3W797-F1
#
_entry.id   AF-A0A8T3W797-F1
#
_cell.length_a   1.000
_cell.length_b   1.000
_cell.length_c   1.000
_cell.angle_alpha   90.00
_cell.angle_beta   90.00
_cell.angle_gamma   90.00
#
_symmetry.space_group_name_H-M   'P 1'
#
loop_
_entity.id
_entity.type
_entity.pdbx_description
1 polymer ?
#
loop_
_entity_poly.entity_id
_entity_poly.type
_entity_poly.pdbx_seq_one_letter_code
_entity_poly.pdbx_strand_id
1 'polypeptide(L)'
;MDRQEWREGNFERGDIWRSDIAYQCEICHTKTNRWIMGGWPGMGPRILCPGDLYQEHDELENSLKQHQALAGQIKGYEKIFGEVPKNAKDTFHAQQELLEAIVNKLREPFYRRLDDVKGLDNDASIRKFYPTSRCANKKSLKDARFLYLCK
;
A
#
# COMPACT_ATOMS: atom_id res chain seq x y z
N MET A 1 17.01 6.53 15.23
CA MET A 1 16.57 6.68 13.83
C MET A 1 17.38 5.70 13.02
N ASP A 2 16.72 4.82 12.26
CA ASP A 2 17.41 3.89 11.36
C ASP A 2 18.23 4.66 10.32
N ARG A 3 19.41 4.14 10.01
CA ARG A 3 20.29 4.64 8.95
C ARG A 3 19.51 4.57 7.63
N GLN A 4 19.32 5.71 6.97
CA GLN A 4 18.62 5.77 5.68
C GLN A 4 19.63 5.46 4.58
N GLU A 5 19.70 4.20 4.15
CA GLU A 5 20.63 3.67 3.12
C GLU A 5 20.77 4.57 1.88
N TRP A 6 19.67 5.15 1.43
CA TRP A 6 19.63 6.02 0.26
C TRP A 6 20.38 7.34 0.42
N ARG A 7 20.72 7.76 1.64
CA ARG A 7 21.50 9.00 1.92
C ARG A 7 22.98 8.85 1.65
N GLU A 8 23.47 7.62 1.48
CA GLU A 8 24.90 7.32 1.37
C GLU A 8 25.37 7.23 -0.07
N GLY A 9 24.44 7.10 -1.02
CA GLY A 9 24.75 7.14 -2.44
C GLY A 9 24.62 8.54 -3.03
N ASN A 10 25.45 8.80 -4.04
CA ASN A 10 25.34 10.00 -4.88
C ASN A 10 24.27 9.76 -5.96
N PHE A 11 22.99 9.90 -5.59
CA PHE A 11 21.87 9.72 -6.51
C PHE A 11 21.39 11.05 -7.09
N GLU A 12 21.09 11.04 -8.39
CA GLU A 12 20.43 12.13 -9.07
C GLU A 12 18.90 12.02 -8.95
N ARG A 13 18.22 13.12 -9.27
CA ARG A 13 16.75 13.14 -9.32
C ARG A 13 16.27 12.22 -10.45
N GLY A 14 15.30 11.35 -10.14
CA GLY A 14 14.76 10.35 -11.06
C GLY A 14 15.48 9.00 -11.00
N ASP A 15 16.60 8.90 -10.28
CA ASP A 15 17.34 7.65 -10.18
C ASP A 15 16.50 6.55 -9.54
N ILE A 16 16.70 5.35 -10.04
CA ILE A 16 16.08 4.15 -9.47
C ILE A 16 17.17 3.44 -8.67
N TRP A 17 16.89 3.26 -7.39
CA TRP A 17 17.77 2.55 -6.47
C TRP A 17 17.05 1.35 -5.87
N ARG A 18 17.79 0.32 -5.45
CA ARG A 18 17.24 -0.86 -4.77
C ARG A 18 17.88 -1.03 -3.41
N SER A 19 17.04 -1.10 -2.39
CA SER A 19 17.45 -1.36 -1.01
C SER A 19 17.77 -2.84 -0.81
N ASP A 20 18.60 -3.13 0.18
CA ASP A 20 18.86 -4.46 0.73
C ASP A 20 17.71 -4.96 1.65
N ILE A 21 16.68 -4.14 1.83
CA ILE A 21 15.45 -4.46 2.57
C ILE A 21 14.26 -4.54 1.60
N ALA A 22 13.39 -5.53 1.84
CA ALA A 22 12.11 -5.62 1.14
C ALA A 22 11.05 -4.75 1.84
N TYR A 23 10.26 -4.03 1.06
CA TYR A 23 9.15 -3.23 1.56
C TYR A 23 7.82 -3.82 1.11
N GLN A 24 6.90 -4.04 2.05
CA GLN A 24 5.57 -4.57 1.79
C GLN A 24 4.52 -3.47 1.90
N CYS A 25 3.72 -3.30 0.85
CA CYS A 25 2.61 -2.36 0.83
C CYS A 25 1.53 -2.81 1.83
N GLU A 26 1.07 -1.93 2.71
CA GLU A 26 0.01 -2.25 3.69
C GLU A 26 -1.38 -2.46 3.06
N ILE A 27 -1.59 -2.00 1.83
CA ILE A 27 -2.89 -2.09 1.13
C ILE A 27 -3.00 -3.43 0.40
N CYS A 28 -2.17 -3.63 -0.63
CA CYS A 28 -2.22 -4.80 -1.50
C CYS A 28 -1.21 -5.90 -1.17
N HIS A 29 -0.35 -5.70 -0.17
CA HIS A 29 0.67 -6.66 0.29
C HIS A 29 1.75 -7.05 -0.74
N THR A 30 1.79 -6.40 -1.90
CA THR A 30 2.90 -6.54 -2.84
C THR A 30 4.20 -6.05 -2.21
N LYS A 31 5.29 -6.74 -2.55
CA LYS A 31 6.62 -6.42 -2.07
C LYS A 31 7.43 -5.72 -3.14
N THR A 32 8.29 -4.81 -2.73
CA THR A 32 9.24 -4.12 -3.60
C THR A 32 10.47 -3.74 -2.80
N ASN A 33 11.65 -3.80 -3.39
CA ASN A 33 12.83 -3.15 -2.82
C ASN A 33 13.25 -1.92 -3.64
N ARG A 34 12.40 -1.47 -4.55
CA ARG A 34 12.68 -0.39 -5.48
C ARG A 34 12.28 0.97 -4.91
N TRP A 35 13.23 1.87 -4.93
CA TRP A 35 13.10 3.28 -4.58
C TRP A 35 13.27 4.16 -5.81
N ILE A 36 12.59 5.30 -5.79
CA ILE A 36 12.83 6.41 -6.70
C ILE A 36 13.46 7.53 -5.90
N MET A 37 14.65 7.92 -6.30
CA MET A 37 15.46 8.97 -5.70
C MET A 37 15.07 10.31 -6.30
N GLY A 38 14.60 11.25 -5.47
CA GLY A 38 14.24 12.60 -5.91
C GLY A 38 13.12 12.64 -6.95
N GLY A 39 11.92 13.02 -6.53
CA GLY A 39 10.78 13.17 -7.44
C GLY A 39 10.59 14.60 -7.98
N TRP A 40 9.32 14.98 -8.16
CA TRP A 40 8.87 16.36 -8.36
C TRP A 40 9.52 17.30 -7.31
N PRO A 41 9.85 18.56 -7.63
CA PRO A 41 10.48 19.49 -6.68
C PRO A 41 9.85 19.44 -5.28
N GLY A 42 10.67 19.16 -4.26
CA GLY A 42 10.23 19.04 -2.86
C GLY A 42 9.85 17.63 -2.41
N MET A 43 9.80 16.64 -3.29
CA MET A 43 9.61 15.23 -2.92
C MET A 43 10.94 14.50 -2.80
N GLY A 44 11.23 14.00 -1.58
CA GLY A 44 12.37 13.13 -1.32
C GLY A 44 12.20 11.72 -1.91
N PRO A 45 13.13 10.80 -1.58
CA PRO A 45 13.06 9.41 -2.03
C PRO A 45 11.77 8.73 -1.59
N ARG A 46 11.22 7.88 -2.48
CA ARG A 46 9.94 7.21 -2.26
C ARG A 46 9.95 5.79 -2.78
N ILE A 47 9.18 4.93 -2.12
CA ILE A 47 8.86 3.58 -2.57
C ILE A 47 7.60 3.65 -3.41
N LEU A 48 7.59 2.97 -4.57
CA LEU A 48 6.38 2.79 -5.36
C LEU A 48 5.82 1.38 -5.16
N CYS A 49 4.55 1.30 -4.78
CA CYS A 49 3.84 0.02 -4.72
C CYS A 49 3.59 -0.48 -6.15
N PRO A 50 4.03 -1.70 -6.51
CA PRO A 50 3.73 -2.28 -7.83
C PRO A 50 2.24 -2.38 -8.12
N GLY A 51 1.43 -2.57 -7.07
CA GLY A 51 -0.02 -2.62 -7.15
C GLY A 51 -0.70 -1.29 -7.46
N ASP A 52 -0.05 -0.13 -7.28
CA ASP A 52 -0.69 1.19 -7.46
C ASP A 52 -1.20 1.43 -8.90
N LEU A 53 -0.65 0.69 -9.87
CA LEU A 53 -1.05 0.76 -11.28
C LEU A 53 -2.43 0.16 -11.55
N TYR A 54 -2.95 -0.64 -10.62
CA TYR A 54 -4.17 -1.42 -10.77
C TYR A 54 -5.36 -0.71 -10.13
N GLN A 55 -6.55 -0.87 -10.70
CA GLN A 55 -7.78 -0.27 -10.17
C GLN A 55 -8.19 -0.95 -8.87
N GLU A 56 -7.95 -2.26 -8.79
CA GLU A 56 -8.18 -3.12 -7.63
C GLU A 56 -7.44 -2.60 -6.40
N HIS A 57 -6.31 -1.90 -6.57
CA HIS A 57 -5.60 -1.25 -5.48
C HIS A 57 -6.35 -0.05 -4.89
N ASP A 58 -6.99 0.76 -5.74
CA ASP A 58 -7.83 1.87 -5.27
C ASP A 58 -9.08 1.33 -4.56
N GLU A 59 -9.67 0.25 -5.11
CA GLU A 59 -10.83 -0.42 -4.52
C GLU A 59 -10.46 -1.01 -3.15
N LEU A 60 -9.29 -1.65 -3.03
CA LEU A 60 -8.75 -2.10 -1.74
C LEU A 60 -8.59 -0.96 -0.74
N GLU A 61 -7.98 0.14 -1.16
CA GLU A 61 -7.78 1.29 -0.28
C GLU A 61 -9.12 1.85 0.22
N ASN A 62 -10.12 1.93 -0.65
CA ASN A 62 -11.45 2.39 -0.29
C ASN A 62 -12.15 1.41 0.67
N SER A 63 -12.08 0.10 0.42
CA SER A 63 -12.64 -0.91 1.32
C SER A 63 -11.96 -0.89 2.70
N LEU A 64 -10.64 -0.70 2.77
CA LEU A 64 -9.92 -0.56 4.03
C LEU A 64 -10.33 0.71 4.79
N LYS A 65 -10.53 1.84 4.10
CA LYS A 65 -11.05 3.06 4.71
C LYS A 65 -12.46 2.87 5.27
N GLN A 66 -13.33 2.17 4.54
CA GLN A 66 -14.67 1.83 5.03
C GLN A 66 -14.59 0.95 6.27
N HIS A 67 -13.70 -0.04 6.30
CA HIS A 67 -13.49 -0.89 7.47
C HIS A 67 -13.02 -0.08 8.69
N GLN A 68 -12.09 0.86 8.50
CA GLN A 68 -11.63 1.76 9.57
C GLN A 68 -12.75 2.70 10.06
N ALA A 69 -13.56 3.24 9.14
CA ALA A 69 -14.70 4.09 9.50
C ALA A 69 -15.74 3.31 10.32
N LEU A 70 -16.05 2.08 9.91
CA LEU A 70 -16.96 1.19 10.63
C LEU A 70 -16.43 0.87 12.04
N ALA A 71 -15.14 0.53 12.16
CA ALA A 71 -14.51 0.32 13.45
C ALA A 71 -14.56 1.58 14.34
N GLY A 72 -14.43 2.76 13.75
CA GLY A 72 -14.59 4.04 14.44
C GLY A 72 -16.02 4.27 14.95
N GLN A 73 -17.03 3.91 14.14
CA GLN A 73 -18.44 3.99 14.55
C GLN A 73 -18.73 3.06 15.73
N ILE A 74 -18.26 1.81 15.69
CA ILE A 74 -18.42 0.85 16.80
C ILE A 74 -17.85 1.41 18.09
N LYS A 75 -16.61 1.92 18.06
CA LYS A 75 -15.98 2.58 19.23
C LYS A 75 -16.79 3.78 19.73
N GLY A 76 -17.39 4.55 18.81
CA GLY A 76 -18.29 5.65 19.15
C GLY A 76 -19.54 5.18 19.89
N TYR A 77 -20.17 4.11 19.41
CA TYR A 77 -21.32 3.49 20.08
C TYR A 77 -20.95 2.93 21.46
N GLU A 78 -19.83 2.22 21.60
CA GLU A 78 -19.32 1.72 22.89
C GLU A 78 -19.12 2.86 23.89
N LYS A 79 -18.59 4.01 23.43
CA LYS A 79 -18.37 5.18 24.28
C LYS A 79 -19.67 5.82 24.78
N ILE A 80 -20.74 5.79 23.98
CA ILE A 80 -22.03 6.41 24.31
C ILE A 80 -22.88 5.49 25.20
N PHE A 81 -22.94 4.20 24.87
CA PHE A 81 -23.88 3.26 25.49
C PHE A 81 -23.23 2.35 26.54
N GLY A 82 -21.90 2.37 26.68
CA GLY A 82 -21.14 1.45 27.54
C GLY A 82 -21.07 0.03 26.97
N GLU A 83 -22.17 -0.45 26.36
CA GLU A 83 -22.25 -1.72 25.65
C GLU A 83 -23.12 -1.55 24.39
N VAL A 84 -22.63 -2.04 23.25
CA VAL A 84 -23.35 -1.95 21.98
C VAL A 84 -24.56 -2.91 22.01
N PRO A 85 -25.79 -2.46 21.68
CA PRO A 85 -26.95 -3.33 21.63
C PRO A 85 -26.70 -4.55 20.74
N LYS A 86 -27.13 -5.75 21.18
CA LYS A 86 -26.85 -7.02 20.50
C LYS A 86 -27.19 -6.99 19.00
N ASN A 87 -28.34 -6.45 18.63
CA ASN A 87 -28.77 -6.35 17.23
C ASN A 87 -27.84 -5.46 16.37
N ALA A 88 -27.31 -4.39 16.97
CA ALA A 88 -26.34 -3.52 16.31
C ALA A 88 -24.98 -4.22 16.20
N LYS A 89 -24.57 -4.93 17.25
CA LYS A 89 -23.34 -5.74 17.28
C LYS A 89 -23.34 -6.81 16.18
N ASP A 90 -24.44 -7.56 16.03
CA ASP A 90 -24.59 -8.59 15.01
C ASP A 90 -24.53 -7.98 13.59
N THR A 91 -25.17 -6.83 13.38
CA THR A 91 -25.12 -6.09 12.11
C THR A 91 -23.70 -5.63 11.79
N PHE A 92 -22.98 -5.09 12.78
CA PHE A 92 -21.59 -4.64 12.59
C PHE A 92 -20.65 -5.80 12.30
N HIS A 93 -20.81 -6.94 12.98
CA HIS A 93 -20.03 -8.15 12.68
C HIS A 93 -20.26 -8.63 11.26
N ALA A 94 -21.52 -8.74 10.82
CA ALA A 94 -21.83 -9.14 9.44
C ALA A 94 -21.23 -8.20 8.39
N GLN A 95 -21.22 -6.89 8.66
CA GLN A 95 -20.58 -5.90 7.79
C GLN A 95 -19.05 -6.04 7.77
N GLN A 96 -18.42 -6.30 8.92
CA GLN A 96 -16.98 -6.56 9.00
C GLN A 96 -16.58 -7.81 8.22
N GLU A 97 -17.30 -8.92 8.40
CA GLU A 97 -17.06 -10.17 7.67
C GLU A 97 -17.18 -9.99 6.15
N LEU A 98 -18.21 -9.27 5.70
CA LEU A 98 -18.40 -8.98 4.28
C LEU A 98 -17.25 -8.11 3.72
N LEU A 99 -16.86 -7.07 4.44
CA LEU A 99 -15.74 -6.20 4.03
C LEU A 99 -14.41 -6.96 4.02
N GLU A 100 -14.17 -7.84 4.99
CA GLU A 100 -12.99 -8.70 5.04
C GLU A 100 -12.95 -9.67 3.85
N ALA A 101 -14.08 -10.28 3.50
CA ALA A 101 -14.20 -11.13 2.32
C ALA A 101 -13.91 -10.35 1.02
N ILE A 102 -14.43 -9.11 0.90
CA ILE A 102 -14.15 -8.23 -0.24
C ILE A 102 -12.65 -7.91 -0.31
N VAL A 103 -12.03 -7.52 0.81
CA VAL A 103 -10.60 -7.21 0.88
C VAL A 103 -9.76 -8.42 0.48
N ASN A 104 -10.10 -9.62 0.97
CA ASN A 104 -9.39 -10.84 0.62
C ASN A 104 -9.49 -11.14 -0.88
N LYS A 105 -10.70 -11.04 -1.45
CA LYS A 105 -10.93 -11.25 -2.89
C LYS A 105 -10.17 -10.23 -3.74
N LEU A 106 -10.20 -8.95 -3.36
CA LEU A 106 -9.49 -7.89 -4.06
C LEU A 106 -7.96 -8.02 -3.92
N ARG A 107 -7.46 -8.72 -2.89
CA ARG A 107 -6.02 -9.03 -2.71
C ARG A 107 -5.54 -10.22 -3.53
N GLU A 108 -6.41 -11.15 -3.93
CA GLU A 108 -6.03 -12.34 -4.71
C GLU A 108 -5.19 -12.03 -5.97
N PRO A 109 -5.53 -10.99 -6.77
CA PRO A 109 -4.74 -10.67 -7.97
C PRO A 109 -3.31 -10.24 -7.67
N PHE A 110 -3.05 -9.71 -6.48
CA PHE A 110 -1.75 -9.17 -6.07
C PHE A 110 -0.83 -10.22 -5.45
N TYR A 111 -1.40 -11.29 -4.91
CA TYR A 111 -0.66 -12.27 -4.11
C TYR A 111 0.48 -12.93 -4.91
N ARG A 112 1.73 -12.54 -4.60
CA ARG A 112 2.99 -13.02 -5.21
C ARG A 112 3.09 -12.87 -6.74
N ARG A 113 2.15 -12.17 -7.38
CA ARG A 113 2.14 -11.96 -8.85
C ARG A 113 2.83 -10.67 -9.27
N LEU A 114 2.88 -9.69 -8.37
CA LEU A 114 3.36 -8.34 -8.66
C LEU A 114 4.52 -7.91 -7.74
N ASP A 115 5.14 -8.85 -7.02
CA ASP A 115 6.30 -8.55 -6.18
C ASP A 115 7.50 -8.14 -7.07
N ASP A 116 8.06 -6.95 -6.85
CA ASP A 116 9.27 -6.41 -7.53
C ASP A 116 10.45 -6.37 -6.56
N VAL A 117 10.83 -7.54 -6.05
CA VAL A 117 12.01 -7.73 -5.18
C VAL A 117 13.14 -8.36 -5.99
N LYS A 118 14.29 -7.70 -6.05
CA LYS A 118 15.46 -8.19 -6.80
C LYS A 118 16.74 -8.11 -5.97
N GLY A 119 17.56 -9.15 -6.07
CA GLY A 119 18.89 -9.20 -5.44
C GLY A 119 18.85 -9.30 -3.92
N LEU A 120 17.72 -9.74 -3.35
CA LEU A 120 17.59 -10.01 -1.92
C LEU A 120 17.58 -11.51 -1.67
N ASP A 121 18.24 -11.90 -0.58
CA ASP A 121 18.17 -13.26 -0.06
C ASP A 121 16.76 -13.55 0.52
N ASN A 122 16.42 -14.83 0.64
CA ASN A 122 15.12 -15.26 1.18
C ASN A 122 14.88 -14.78 2.63
N ASP A 123 15.95 -14.47 3.35
CA ASP A 123 15.93 -14.00 4.75
C ASP A 123 15.96 -12.47 4.87
N ALA A 124 15.83 -11.74 3.75
CA ALA A 124 15.83 -10.29 3.77
C ALA A 124 14.69 -9.74 4.65
N SER A 125 15.02 -8.73 5.45
CA SER A 125 14.07 -8.07 6.33
C SER A 125 12.91 -7.46 5.52
N ILE A 126 11.68 -7.62 6.02
CA ILE A 126 10.49 -7.03 5.40
C ILE A 126 9.98 -5.88 6.27
N ARG A 127 9.93 -4.67 5.72
CA ARG A 127 9.35 -3.47 6.36
C ARG A 127 8.02 -3.13 5.73
N LYS A 128 7.02 -2.76 6.53
CA LYS A 128 5.75 -2.28 6.01
C LYS A 128 5.86 -0.82 5.60
N PHE A 129 5.15 -0.44 4.53
CA PHE A 129 4.98 0.95 4.15
C PHE A 129 3.55 1.20 3.66
N TYR A 130 3.04 2.39 3.95
CA TYR A 130 1.82 2.88 3.35
C TYR A 130 2.18 3.70 2.11
N PRO A 131 1.62 3.41 0.92
CA PRO A 131 1.90 4.19 -0.29
C PRO A 131 1.33 5.60 -0.14
N THR A 132 2.20 6.60 0.06
CA THR A 132 1.81 8.01 0.23
C THR A 132 1.70 8.77 -1.09
N SER A 133 2.18 8.18 -2.19
CA SER A 133 2.31 8.83 -3.50
C SER A 133 1.67 7.97 -4.58
N ARG A 134 0.41 8.26 -4.95
CA ARG A 134 -0.22 7.61 -6.11
C ARG A 134 0.49 8.06 -7.38
N CYS A 135 0.82 7.14 -8.29
CA CYS A 135 1.23 7.51 -9.64
C CYS A 135 0.13 8.38 -10.29
N ALA A 136 0.46 9.64 -10.58
CA ALA A 136 -0.52 10.65 -11.00
C ALA A 136 -1.20 10.36 -12.36
N ASN A 137 -0.80 9.31 -13.09
CA ASN A 137 -1.33 9.00 -14.42
C ASN A 137 -1.62 7.50 -14.60
N LYS A 138 -2.74 7.02 -14.07
CA LYS A 138 -3.21 5.63 -14.32
C LYS A 138 -3.69 5.41 -15.76
N LYS A 139 -4.15 6.48 -16.44
CA LYS A 139 -4.69 6.41 -17.82
C LYS A 139 -3.63 6.21 -18.91
N SER A 140 -2.39 6.68 -18.73
CA SER A 140 -1.36 6.57 -19.77
C SER A 140 -0.62 5.22 -19.77
N LEU A 141 -0.86 4.34 -18.80
CA LEU A 141 -0.09 3.10 -18.62
C LEU A 141 -0.75 1.84 -19.23
N LYS A 142 -2.02 1.91 -19.66
CA LYS A 142 -2.69 0.81 -20.40
C LYS A 142 -2.17 0.66 -21.82
N ASP A 143 -1.62 1.73 -22.40
CA ASP A 143 -0.85 1.65 -23.64
C ASP A 143 0.58 1.29 -23.30
N ALA A 144 1.00 0.10 -23.73
CA ALA A 144 2.32 -0.47 -23.55
C ALA A 144 3.42 0.46 -24.09
N ARG A 145 3.85 1.44 -23.29
CA ARG A 145 5.07 2.25 -23.49
C ARG A 145 5.45 3.21 -22.35
N PHE A 146 4.72 3.23 -21.23
CA PHE A 146 4.97 4.17 -20.12
C PHE A 146 5.82 3.62 -18.97
N LEU A 147 6.89 2.88 -19.30
CA LEU A 147 8.05 2.71 -18.40
C LEU A 147 8.81 4.03 -18.13
N TYR A 148 8.38 5.16 -18.70
CA TYR A 148 9.14 6.41 -18.81
C TYR A 148 8.49 7.65 -18.17
N LEU A 149 7.59 7.48 -17.20
CA LEU A 149 7.14 8.60 -16.34
C LEU A 149 7.36 8.34 -14.84
N CYS A 150 8.44 7.62 -14.56
CA CYS A 150 9.38 8.04 -13.53
C CYS A 150 10.62 8.56 -14.26
N LYS A 151 10.50 9.77 -14.81
CA LYS A 151 11.64 10.63 -15.16
C LYS A 151 11.62 11.79 -14.18
#